data_AF-A0A0A8B2P2-F1
#
_entry.id   AF-A0A0A8B2P2-F1
#
_cell.length_a   1.000
_cell.length_b   1.000
_cell.length_c   1.000
_cell.angle_alpha   90.00
_cell.angle_beta   90.00
_cell.angle_gamma   90.00
#
_symmetry.space_group_name_H-M   'P 1'
#
loop_
_entity.id
_entity.type
_entity.pdbx_description
1 polymer ?
#
loop_
_entity_poly.entity_id
_entity_poly.type
_entity_poly.pdbx_seq_one_letter_code
_entity_poly.pdbx_strand_id
1 'polypeptide(L)'
;MPDKKTASPAAAESLGKRPRRGGPRWAIVGCIAAVVVAVGVGFNVWHATPQFCNAICHQPMDSYVEGYLNSDQPIMAAHREANVSCLDCHPATLKEQVAEAVSWARGDFETDARGKLAAEGISFDYKKCASGGCHDFEAIAASTQDWGGRKGVNPHFSHQYYGGEDSGEVLSGSMGAYAMDCSYCHSSHGTSQMWCNGCHDFKTPDGWENPAALRR
;
A
#
# COMPACT_ATOMS: atom_id res chain seq x y z
N MET A 1 40.20 -2.31 96.09
CA MET A 1 39.88 -1.45 94.93
C MET A 1 39.14 -2.28 93.90
N PRO A 2 38.21 -1.69 93.12
CA PRO A 2 36.90 -2.26 92.84
C PRO A 2 36.72 -2.87 91.43
N ASP A 3 35.55 -3.50 91.26
CA ASP A 3 34.65 -3.43 90.09
C ASP A 3 34.79 -4.27 88.80
N LYS A 4 33.64 -4.89 88.49
CA LYS A 4 32.90 -4.95 87.20
C LYS A 4 33.20 -6.01 86.11
N LYS A 5 32.17 -6.88 85.97
CA LYS A 5 31.45 -7.35 84.77
C LYS A 5 32.06 -7.07 83.39
N THR A 6 32.07 -8.10 82.53
CA THR A 6 31.53 -8.15 81.13
C THR A 6 31.89 -9.52 80.51
N ALA A 7 30.96 -10.39 80.12
CA ALA A 7 30.11 -10.43 78.92
C ALA A 7 30.65 -11.41 77.84
N SER A 8 29.73 -12.22 77.30
CA SER A 8 29.85 -13.24 76.23
C SER A 8 30.49 -12.72 74.93
N PRO A 9 30.78 -13.62 73.97
CA PRO A 9 30.52 -13.31 72.58
C PRO A 9 29.49 -14.27 71.96
N ALA A 10 28.70 -13.67 71.07
CA ALA A 10 27.56 -14.20 70.37
C ALA A 10 27.95 -14.96 69.09
N ALA A 11 27.00 -15.77 68.62
CA ALA A 11 26.97 -16.39 67.31
C ALA A 11 26.95 -15.34 66.18
N ALA A 12 27.69 -15.62 65.10
CA ALA A 12 27.60 -14.88 63.85
C ALA A 12 26.58 -15.58 62.94
N GLU A 13 25.42 -14.96 62.76
CA GLU A 13 24.41 -15.34 61.77
C GLU A 13 24.63 -14.50 60.50
N SER A 14 24.77 -15.15 59.34
CA SER A 14 25.01 -14.48 58.06
C SER A 14 23.72 -13.89 57.50
N LEU A 15 23.61 -12.56 57.47
CA LEU A 15 22.53 -11.86 56.77
C LEU A 15 22.79 -11.80 55.26
N GLY A 16 21.90 -12.43 54.49
CA GLY A 16 21.88 -12.39 53.02
C GLY A 16 21.70 -10.98 52.47
N LYS A 17 22.47 -10.65 51.41
CA LYS A 17 22.36 -9.37 50.70
C LYS A 17 21.03 -9.28 49.94
N ARG A 18 20.18 -8.31 50.28
CA ARG A 18 19.03 -7.90 49.44
C ARG A 18 19.53 -7.40 48.07
N PRO A 19 18.84 -7.72 46.96
CA PRO A 19 19.19 -7.19 45.64
C PRO A 19 19.03 -5.67 45.67
N ARG A 20 20.09 -4.96 45.28
CA ARG A 20 20.11 -3.50 45.22
C ARG A 20 19.10 -3.06 44.14
N ARG A 21 17.93 -2.55 44.55
CA ARG A 21 17.03 -1.84 43.63
C ARG A 21 17.83 -0.69 43.03
N GLY A 22 18.02 -0.70 41.70
CA GLY A 22 18.66 0.40 40.99
C GLY A 22 17.97 1.71 41.36
N GLY A 23 18.73 2.72 41.75
CA GLY A 23 18.19 4.01 42.21
C GLY A 23 17.28 4.71 41.19
N PRO A 24 16.60 5.81 41.57
CA PRO A 24 15.55 6.47 40.77
C PRO A 24 15.99 6.85 39.35
N ARG A 25 17.29 7.07 39.14
CA ARG A 25 17.90 7.27 37.81
C ARG A 25 17.63 6.13 36.80
N TRP A 26 17.63 4.87 37.24
CA TRP A 26 17.36 3.73 36.35
C TRP A 26 15.88 3.59 36.04
N ALA A 27 15.01 3.97 36.99
CA ALA A 27 13.58 4.08 36.74
C ALA A 27 13.28 5.19 35.72
N ILE A 28 13.92 6.36 35.84
CA ILE A 28 13.78 7.48 34.88
C ILE A 28 14.26 7.07 33.49
N VAL A 29 15.45 6.46 33.37
CA VAL A 29 15.97 5.97 32.08
C VAL A 29 15.03 4.93 31.48
N GLY A 30 14.51 4.00 32.29
CA GLY A 30 13.52 3.02 31.84
C GLY A 30 12.22 3.68 31.35
N CYS A 31 11.74 4.71 32.04
CA CYS A 31 10.56 5.46 31.62
C CYS A 31 10.80 6.21 30.30
N ILE A 32 11.94 6.88 30.15
CA ILE A 32 12.29 7.58 28.90
C ILE A 32 12.37 6.59 27.75
N ALA A 33 13.04 5.45 27.93
CA ALA A 33 13.14 4.41 26.91
C ALA A 33 11.75 3.89 26.51
N ALA A 34 10.86 3.63 27.48
CA ALA A 34 9.49 3.20 27.21
C ALA A 34 8.68 4.24 26.42
N VAL A 35 8.82 5.53 26.75
CA VAL A 35 8.17 6.62 26.01
C VAL A 35 8.68 6.70 24.57
N VAL A 36 10.00 6.62 24.36
CA VAL A 36 10.59 6.63 23.01
C VAL A 36 10.08 5.47 22.17
N VAL A 37 10.00 4.27 22.75
CA VAL A 37 9.43 3.10 22.05
C VAL A 37 7.96 3.32 21.72
N ALA A 38 7.16 3.81 22.66
CA ALA A 38 5.74 4.07 22.43
C ALA A 38 5.52 5.11 21.31
N VAL A 39 6.31 6.19 21.30
CA VAL A 39 6.28 7.20 20.24
C VAL A 39 6.72 6.61 18.91
N GLY A 40 7.78 5.81 18.87
CA GLY A 40 8.26 5.18 17.64
C GLY A 40 7.23 4.23 17.03
N VAL A 41 6.57 3.41 17.85
CA VAL A 41 5.49 2.52 17.39
C VAL A 41 4.29 3.33 16.91
N GLY A 42 3.86 4.33 17.68
CA GLY A 42 2.74 5.21 17.29
C GLY A 42 3.02 5.96 15.99
N PHE A 43 4.24 6.47 15.83
CA PHE A 43 4.69 7.13 14.61
C PHE A 43 4.69 6.16 13.42
N ASN A 44 5.20 4.94 13.58
CA ASN A 44 5.22 3.96 12.50
C ASN A 44 3.81 3.57 12.03
N VAL A 45 2.89 3.38 12.97
CA VAL A 45 1.48 3.09 12.65
C VAL A 45 0.84 4.27 11.92
N TRP A 46 1.03 5.49 12.41
CA TRP A 46 0.49 6.68 11.77
C TRP A 46 1.10 6.92 10.37
N HIS A 47 2.41 6.76 10.23
CA HIS A 47 3.16 6.88 8.98
C HIS A 47 2.62 5.96 7.87
N ALA A 48 2.14 4.77 8.23
CA ALA A 48 1.56 3.83 7.26
C ALA A 48 0.13 4.17 6.83
N THR A 49 -0.49 5.21 7.40
CA THR A 49 -1.86 5.61 7.04
C THR A 49 -1.89 6.55 5.83
N PRO A 50 -2.96 6.52 5.01
CA PRO A 50 -3.13 7.48 3.90
C PRO A 50 -3.06 8.95 4.33
N GLN A 51 -3.47 9.25 5.57
CA GLN A 51 -3.47 10.62 6.10
C GLN A 51 -2.07 11.18 6.32
N PHE A 52 -1.07 10.34 6.59
CA PHE A 52 0.31 10.81 6.73
C PHE A 52 0.82 11.43 5.43
N CYS A 53 0.54 10.79 4.29
CA CYS A 53 0.96 11.25 2.97
C CYS A 53 0.47 12.67 2.66
N ASN A 54 -0.79 12.98 3.00
CA ASN A 54 -1.36 14.31 2.85
C ASN A 54 -0.79 15.30 3.89
N ALA A 55 -0.73 14.90 5.17
CA ALA A 55 -0.36 15.79 6.27
C ALA A 55 1.10 16.27 6.20
N ILE A 56 2.01 15.45 5.66
CA ILE A 56 3.43 15.78 5.55
C ILE A 56 3.78 16.23 4.14
N CYS A 57 3.44 15.43 3.13
CA CYS A 57 3.78 15.67 1.73
C CYS A 57 2.62 16.35 0.98
N HIS A 58 1.88 17.25 1.65
CA HIS A 58 0.90 18.13 1.01
C HIS A 58 1.47 18.62 -0.32
N GLN A 59 0.68 18.61 -1.38
CA GLN A 59 1.12 18.70 -2.78
C GLN A 59 2.41 17.89 -3.13
N PRO A 60 2.32 16.83 -3.96
CA PRO A 60 1.19 16.47 -4.82
C PRO A 60 0.19 15.50 -4.16
N MET A 61 0.36 15.11 -2.89
CA MET A 61 -0.43 14.00 -2.32
C MET A 61 -1.89 14.32 -2.02
N ASP A 62 -2.29 15.58 -1.99
CA ASP A 62 -3.66 15.95 -1.62
C ASP A 62 -4.70 15.29 -2.52
N SER A 63 -4.53 15.37 -3.84
CA SER A 63 -5.47 14.81 -4.80
C SER A 63 -5.54 13.28 -4.74
N TYR A 64 -4.43 12.61 -4.42
CA TYR A 64 -4.37 11.15 -4.35
C TYR A 64 -5.04 10.63 -3.08
N VAL A 65 -4.79 11.29 -1.95
CA VAL A 65 -5.41 10.92 -0.67
C VAL A 65 -6.90 11.23 -0.68
N GLU A 66 -7.30 12.38 -1.23
CA GLU A 66 -8.72 12.70 -1.43
C GLU A 66 -9.39 11.68 -2.35
N GLY A 67 -8.76 11.33 -3.46
CA GLY A 67 -9.23 10.27 -4.35
C GLY A 67 -9.36 8.93 -3.64
N TYR A 68 -8.37 8.51 -2.85
CA TYR A 68 -8.45 7.27 -2.08
C TYR A 68 -9.61 7.29 -1.08
N LEU A 69 -9.82 8.39 -0.35
CA LEU A 69 -10.85 8.47 0.69
C LEU A 69 -12.27 8.64 0.14
N ASN A 70 -12.43 9.40 -0.94
CA ASN A 70 -13.73 9.92 -1.36
C ASN A 70 -14.13 9.49 -2.77
N SER A 71 -13.27 8.82 -3.54
CA SER A 71 -13.64 8.35 -4.87
C SER A 71 -14.65 7.22 -4.80
N ASP A 72 -15.67 7.33 -5.64
CA ASP A 72 -16.63 6.26 -5.97
C ASP A 72 -16.15 5.38 -7.13
N GLN A 73 -14.93 5.63 -7.65
CA GLN A 73 -14.36 4.78 -8.68
C GLN A 73 -14.20 3.35 -8.13
N PRO A 74 -14.70 2.33 -8.85
CA PRO A 74 -14.81 0.97 -8.29
C PRO A 74 -13.50 0.41 -7.72
N ILE A 75 -12.35 0.71 -8.35
CA ILE A 75 -11.05 0.23 -7.87
C ILE A 75 -10.71 0.83 -6.50
N MET A 76 -10.80 2.15 -6.36
CA MET A 76 -10.42 2.79 -5.09
C MET A 76 -11.40 2.52 -3.97
N ALA A 77 -12.69 2.50 -4.28
CA ALA A 77 -13.71 2.09 -3.33
C ALA A 77 -13.45 0.67 -2.82
N ALA A 78 -13.25 -0.30 -3.72
CA ALA A 78 -13.01 -1.70 -3.35
C ALA A 78 -11.70 -1.89 -2.55
N HIS A 79 -10.61 -1.23 -2.95
CA HIS A 79 -9.33 -1.34 -2.24
C HIS A 79 -9.40 -0.68 -0.85
N ARG A 80 -10.11 0.44 -0.72
CA ARG A 80 -10.38 1.08 0.57
C ARG A 80 -11.20 0.18 1.48
N GLU A 81 -12.27 -0.42 0.97
CA GLU A 81 -13.12 -1.38 1.72
C GLU A 81 -12.34 -2.62 2.17
N ALA A 82 -11.38 -3.08 1.35
CA ALA A 82 -10.47 -4.16 1.68
C ALA A 82 -9.32 -3.75 2.64
N ASN A 83 -9.29 -2.50 3.11
CA ASN A 83 -8.21 -1.92 3.92
C ASN A 83 -6.82 -2.00 3.27
N VAL A 84 -6.75 -1.96 1.94
CA VAL A 84 -5.48 -1.83 1.21
C VAL A 84 -4.98 -0.40 1.37
N SER A 85 -3.78 -0.24 1.91
CA SER A 85 -3.12 1.04 2.14
C SER A 85 -2.36 1.52 0.89
N CYS A 86 -1.95 2.78 0.89
CA CYS A 86 -1.12 3.34 -0.18
C CYS A 86 0.18 2.53 -0.36
N LEU A 87 0.79 2.07 0.74
CA LEU A 87 2.08 1.38 0.75
C LEU A 87 2.00 -0.09 0.32
N ASP A 88 0.81 -0.68 0.32
CA ASP A 88 0.61 -2.04 -0.19
C ASP A 88 0.75 -2.06 -1.73
N CYS A 89 0.39 -0.96 -2.40
CA CYS A 89 0.63 -0.76 -3.83
C CYS A 89 1.92 0.02 -4.11
N HIS A 90 2.28 1.00 -3.25
CA HIS A 90 3.51 1.78 -3.35
C HIS A 90 4.49 1.43 -2.23
N PRO A 91 5.15 0.25 -2.27
CA PRO A 91 6.24 -0.03 -1.34
C PRO A 91 7.33 1.01 -1.56
N ALA A 92 7.47 1.93 -0.61
CA ALA A 92 8.50 2.95 -0.67
C ALA A 92 9.75 2.41 0.03
N THR A 93 10.78 2.04 -0.73
CA THR A 93 12.08 1.73 -0.12
C THR A 93 12.64 2.98 0.55
N LEU A 94 13.53 2.81 1.53
CA LEU A 94 14.16 3.97 2.20
C LEU A 94 14.83 4.92 1.21
N LYS A 95 15.42 4.39 0.13
CA LYS A 95 16.06 5.21 -0.91
C LYS A 95 15.04 6.05 -1.68
N GLU A 96 13.89 5.47 -2.04
CA GLU A 96 12.80 6.17 -2.71
C GLU A 96 12.20 7.24 -1.80
N GLN A 97 11.93 6.91 -0.53
CA GLN A 97 11.42 7.88 0.45
C GLN A 97 12.37 9.08 0.63
N VAL A 98 13.69 8.85 0.65
CA VAL A 98 14.68 9.94 0.73
C VAL A 98 14.67 10.78 -0.55
N ALA A 99 14.57 10.15 -1.73
CA ALA A 99 14.52 10.86 -3.00
C ALA A 99 13.25 11.70 -3.14
N GLU A 100 12.10 11.15 -2.73
CA GLU A 100 10.81 11.84 -2.68
C GLU A 100 10.86 13.02 -1.71
N ALA A 101 11.39 12.83 -0.49
CA ALA A 101 11.52 13.90 0.49
C ALA A 101 12.42 15.05 -0.01
N VAL A 102 13.52 14.74 -0.69
CA VAL A 102 14.40 15.75 -1.28
C VAL A 102 13.69 16.50 -2.42
N SER A 103 13.00 15.77 -3.31
CA SER A 103 12.28 16.38 -4.43
C SER A 103 11.15 17.27 -3.93
N TRP A 104 10.40 16.81 -2.94
CA TRP A 104 9.35 17.59 -2.29
C TRP A 104 9.90 18.85 -1.61
N ALA A 105 10.99 18.73 -0.84
CA ALA A 105 11.60 19.86 -0.16
C ALA A 105 12.14 20.94 -1.11
N ARG A 106 12.51 20.55 -2.34
CA ARG A 106 12.96 21.46 -3.40
C ARG A 106 11.82 21.99 -4.26
N GLY A 107 10.64 21.37 -4.22
CA GLY A 107 9.57 21.64 -5.17
C GLY A 107 9.85 21.08 -6.57
N ASP A 108 10.70 20.06 -6.68
CA ASP A 108 11.13 19.46 -7.96
C ASP A 108 10.07 18.47 -8.48
N PHE A 109 8.82 18.93 -8.64
CA PHE A 109 7.71 18.15 -9.17
C PHE A 109 6.71 19.05 -9.90
N GLU A 110 6.14 18.53 -10.98
CA GLU A 110 5.10 19.23 -11.75
C GLU A 110 3.75 18.54 -11.53
N THR A 111 2.70 19.34 -11.43
CA THR A 111 1.32 18.86 -11.30
C THR A 111 0.46 19.31 -12.48
N ASP A 112 -0.53 18.49 -12.81
CA ASP A 112 -1.57 18.82 -13.77
C ASP A 112 -2.64 19.74 -13.14
N ALA A 113 -3.63 20.15 -13.94
CA ALA A 113 -4.73 21.01 -13.47
C ALA A 113 -5.60 20.36 -12.37
N ARG A 114 -5.45 19.06 -12.12
CA ARG A 114 -6.17 18.28 -11.11
C ARG A 114 -5.33 18.06 -9.84
N GLY A 115 -4.13 18.65 -9.77
CA GLY A 115 -3.20 18.51 -8.65
C GLY A 115 -2.44 17.19 -8.63
N LYS A 116 -2.55 16.37 -9.68
CA LYS A 116 -1.83 15.09 -9.80
C LYS A 116 -0.47 15.32 -10.44
N LEU A 117 0.50 14.45 -10.18
CA LEU A 117 1.79 14.51 -10.86
C LEU A 117 1.62 14.49 -12.38
N ALA A 118 2.23 15.45 -13.07
CA ALA A 118 2.17 15.57 -14.52
C ALA A 118 2.87 14.39 -15.23
N ALA A 119 3.88 13.81 -14.57
CA ALA A 119 4.53 12.58 -14.98
C ALA A 119 4.30 11.50 -13.92
N GLU A 120 3.56 10.45 -14.29
CA GLU A 120 3.41 9.27 -13.44
C GLU A 120 4.69 8.42 -13.55
N GLY A 121 5.45 8.36 -12.45
CA GLY A 121 6.72 7.64 -12.41
C GLY A 121 6.60 6.12 -12.19
N ILE A 122 5.38 5.62 -11.92
CA ILE A 122 5.14 4.23 -11.53
C ILE A 122 3.93 3.71 -12.28
N SER A 123 4.15 2.77 -13.21
CA SER A 123 3.08 1.91 -13.74
C SER A 123 2.95 0.62 -12.92
N PHE A 124 1.73 0.12 -12.86
CA PHE A 124 1.40 -1.14 -12.21
C PHE A 124 1.25 -2.24 -13.26
N ASP A 125 2.25 -3.10 -13.32
CA ASP A 125 2.17 -4.29 -14.16
C ASP A 125 1.30 -5.38 -13.51
N TYR A 126 1.05 -6.44 -14.26
CA TYR A 126 0.33 -7.62 -13.77
C TYR A 126 0.86 -8.12 -12.42
N LYS A 127 2.20 -8.18 -12.27
CA LYS A 127 2.82 -8.77 -11.09
C LYS A 127 2.46 -7.99 -9.85
N LYS A 128 2.44 -6.65 -9.91
CA LYS A 128 2.07 -5.85 -8.73
C LYS A 128 0.62 -6.04 -8.32
N CYS A 129 -0.29 -6.29 -9.25
CA CYS A 129 -1.70 -6.57 -8.95
C CYS A 129 -1.89 -8.00 -8.38
N ALA A 130 -1.20 -9.00 -8.93
CA ALA A 130 -1.35 -10.39 -8.53
C ALA A 130 -0.43 -10.81 -7.35
N SER A 131 0.52 -9.96 -6.94
CA SER A 131 1.48 -10.27 -5.88
C SER A 131 0.81 -10.57 -4.55
N GLY A 132 1.40 -11.48 -3.78
CA GLY A 132 0.86 -11.90 -2.49
C GLY A 132 -0.48 -12.64 -2.56
N GLY A 133 -0.95 -12.97 -3.78
CA GLY A 133 -2.24 -13.61 -4.00
C GLY A 133 -3.43 -12.64 -3.95
N CYS A 134 -3.21 -11.32 -4.10
CA CYS A 134 -4.29 -10.34 -4.06
C CYS A 134 -5.30 -10.53 -5.19
N HIS A 135 -4.82 -10.87 -6.38
CA HIS A 135 -5.65 -11.12 -7.56
C HIS A 135 -5.18 -12.39 -8.29
N ASP A 136 -6.12 -13.32 -8.54
CA ASP A 136 -5.90 -14.49 -9.39
C ASP A 136 -6.48 -14.23 -10.78
N PHE A 137 -5.60 -14.16 -11.79
CA PHE A 137 -6.01 -13.83 -13.15
C PHE A 137 -6.98 -14.84 -13.76
N GLU A 138 -6.78 -16.13 -13.49
CA GLU A 138 -7.63 -17.17 -14.06
C GLU A 138 -9.03 -17.09 -13.47
N ALA A 139 -9.13 -16.86 -12.15
CA ALA A 139 -10.41 -16.60 -11.50
C ALA A 139 -11.09 -15.33 -12.04
N ILE A 140 -10.33 -14.26 -12.27
CA ILE A 140 -10.84 -13.01 -12.85
C ILE A 140 -11.37 -13.25 -14.26
N ALA A 141 -10.58 -13.88 -15.13
CA ALA A 141 -10.95 -14.17 -16.51
C ALA A 141 -12.20 -15.08 -16.56
N ALA A 142 -12.28 -16.10 -15.72
CA ALA A 142 -13.46 -16.94 -15.62
C ALA A 142 -14.70 -16.15 -15.17
N SER A 143 -14.55 -15.23 -14.22
CA SER A 143 -15.67 -14.41 -13.70
C SER A 143 -16.25 -13.42 -14.71
N THR A 144 -15.47 -13.05 -15.74
CA THR A 144 -15.87 -12.11 -16.78
C THR A 144 -16.16 -12.77 -18.12
N GLN A 145 -16.34 -14.09 -18.14
CA GLN A 145 -16.76 -14.80 -19.33
C GLN A 145 -18.15 -14.35 -19.79
N ASP A 146 -18.35 -14.31 -21.11
CA ASP A 146 -19.58 -13.88 -21.76
C ASP A 146 -20.04 -12.46 -21.35
N TRP A 147 -19.05 -11.55 -21.25
CA TRP A 147 -19.22 -10.20 -20.75
C TRP A 147 -20.35 -9.44 -21.45
N GLY A 148 -21.18 -8.77 -20.64
CA GLY A 148 -22.35 -8.05 -21.14
C GLY A 148 -23.41 -8.95 -21.78
N GLY A 149 -23.39 -10.26 -21.49
CA GLY A 149 -24.32 -11.25 -22.05
C GLY A 149 -23.95 -11.71 -23.47
N ARG A 150 -22.73 -11.42 -23.94
CA ARG A 150 -22.27 -11.79 -25.28
C ARG A 150 -21.34 -12.99 -25.21
N LYS A 151 -21.81 -14.14 -25.70
CA LYS A 151 -21.03 -15.38 -25.73
C LYS A 151 -19.66 -15.17 -26.38
N GLY A 152 -18.59 -15.63 -25.72
CA GLY A 152 -17.21 -15.57 -26.20
C GLY A 152 -16.51 -14.22 -25.97
N VAL A 153 -17.21 -13.18 -25.51
CA VAL A 153 -16.58 -11.89 -25.18
C VAL A 153 -16.04 -11.94 -23.76
N ASN A 154 -14.75 -11.63 -23.59
CA ASN A 154 -14.13 -11.55 -22.27
C ASN A 154 -13.04 -10.45 -22.25
N PRO A 155 -13.19 -9.38 -21.45
CA PRO A 155 -12.19 -8.31 -21.35
C PRO A 155 -10.81 -8.78 -20.87
N HIS A 156 -10.76 -9.86 -20.09
CA HIS A 156 -9.53 -10.45 -19.55
C HIS A 156 -9.04 -11.65 -20.38
N PHE A 157 -9.72 -11.98 -21.47
CA PHE A 157 -9.31 -13.01 -22.41
C PHE A 157 -9.58 -12.54 -23.83
N SER A 158 -8.62 -11.81 -24.39
CA SER A 158 -8.74 -11.15 -25.69
C SER A 158 -7.58 -11.47 -26.61
N HIS A 159 -7.74 -11.12 -27.89
CA HIS A 159 -6.67 -11.28 -28.87
C HIS A 159 -5.44 -10.40 -28.61
N GLN A 160 -5.60 -9.32 -27.83
CA GLN A 160 -4.48 -8.50 -27.39
C GLN A 160 -3.68 -9.18 -26.26
N TYR A 161 -4.32 -10.05 -25.49
CA TYR A 161 -3.67 -10.82 -24.43
C TYR A 161 -3.10 -12.16 -24.94
N TYR A 162 -3.86 -12.89 -25.79
CA TYR A 162 -3.59 -14.31 -26.11
C TYR A 162 -3.54 -14.63 -27.61
N GLY A 163 -3.57 -13.64 -28.52
CA GLY A 163 -3.42 -13.85 -29.97
C GLY A 163 -4.71 -14.14 -30.76
N GLY A 164 -5.87 -14.25 -30.12
CA GLY A 164 -7.19 -14.23 -30.76
C GLY A 164 -7.82 -15.61 -30.93
N GLU A 165 -9.06 -15.62 -31.43
CA GLU A 165 -10.00 -16.76 -31.43
C GLU A 165 -9.46 -18.06 -32.08
N ASP A 166 -8.33 -17.99 -32.81
CA ASP A 166 -7.65 -19.13 -33.43
C ASP A 166 -6.52 -19.76 -32.61
N SER A 167 -6.15 -19.22 -31.43
CA SER A 167 -5.16 -19.88 -30.56
C SER A 167 -5.83 -20.90 -29.64
N GLY A 168 -6.19 -22.06 -30.21
CA GLY A 168 -6.46 -23.29 -29.44
C GLY A 168 -5.27 -23.76 -28.59
N GLU A 169 -4.11 -23.11 -28.72
CA GLU A 169 -2.99 -23.17 -27.80
C GLU A 169 -2.96 -21.91 -26.93
N VAL A 170 -3.31 -22.07 -25.64
CA VAL A 170 -2.64 -21.29 -24.61
C VAL A 170 -1.16 -21.66 -24.72
N LEU A 171 -0.38 -20.85 -25.44
CA LEU A 171 1.05 -21.12 -25.64
C LEU A 171 1.65 -21.34 -24.25
N SER A 172 2.14 -22.56 -23.96
CA SER A 172 2.79 -22.84 -22.69
C SER A 172 4.05 -21.97 -22.61
N GLY A 173 4.01 -20.93 -21.79
CA GLY A 173 5.00 -19.83 -21.78
C GLY A 173 4.42 -18.43 -22.00
N SER A 174 3.13 -18.32 -22.35
CA SER A 174 2.38 -17.06 -22.38
C SER A 174 1.95 -16.55 -20.99
N MET A 175 2.17 -17.33 -19.93
CA MET A 175 2.16 -16.82 -18.54
C MET A 175 3.19 -15.70 -18.42
N GLY A 176 2.75 -14.46 -18.62
CA GLY A 176 3.60 -13.26 -18.60
C GLY A 176 3.78 -12.53 -19.94
N ALA A 177 3.21 -12.99 -21.05
CA ALA A 177 3.22 -12.27 -22.33
C ALA A 177 2.01 -11.34 -22.45
N TYR A 178 1.85 -10.44 -21.49
CA TYR A 178 0.78 -9.47 -21.47
C TYR A 178 1.14 -8.30 -22.39
N ALA A 179 0.64 -8.26 -23.63
CA ALA A 179 0.79 -7.06 -24.46
C ALA A 179 0.02 -5.85 -23.86
N MET A 180 -0.92 -6.12 -22.94
CA MET A 180 -1.65 -5.14 -22.16
C MET A 180 -1.53 -5.47 -20.67
N ASP A 181 -1.16 -4.49 -19.84
CA ASP A 181 -1.25 -4.61 -18.38
C ASP A 181 -2.65 -4.21 -17.86
N CYS A 182 -2.90 -4.46 -16.57
CA CYS A 182 -4.16 -4.13 -15.92
C CYS A 182 -4.51 -2.63 -16.05
N SER A 183 -3.48 -1.76 -16.00
CA SER A 183 -3.64 -0.30 -15.96
C SER A 183 -4.14 0.32 -17.27
N TYR A 184 -4.11 -0.42 -18.39
CA TYR A 184 -4.75 -0.01 -19.65
C TYR A 184 -6.27 0.20 -19.51
N CYS A 185 -6.90 -0.53 -18.60
CA CYS A 185 -8.34 -0.48 -18.36
C CYS A 185 -8.65 0.03 -16.94
N HIS A 186 -7.88 -0.43 -15.95
CA HIS A 186 -8.10 -0.21 -14.53
C HIS A 186 -7.25 0.96 -14.01
N SER A 187 -7.88 2.12 -13.77
CA SER A 187 -7.20 3.29 -13.21
C SER A 187 -7.32 3.35 -11.69
N SER A 188 -6.19 3.28 -10.97
CA SER A 188 -6.15 3.43 -9.50
C SER A 188 -6.34 4.89 -9.07
N HIS A 189 -5.88 5.85 -9.87
CA HIS A 189 -5.98 7.28 -9.53
C HIS A 189 -6.74 8.06 -10.59
N GLY A 190 -7.83 7.50 -11.10
CA GLY A 190 -8.62 8.14 -12.15
C GLY A 190 -9.85 7.32 -12.52
N THR A 191 -10.49 7.72 -13.62
CA THR A 191 -11.60 6.97 -14.17
C THR A 191 -11.07 5.77 -14.94
N SER A 192 -11.59 4.58 -14.65
CA SER A 192 -11.29 3.39 -15.44
C SER A 192 -12.00 3.44 -16.79
N GLN A 193 -11.46 2.76 -17.81
CA GLN A 193 -11.99 2.85 -19.17
C GLN A 193 -12.14 1.48 -19.81
N MET A 194 -13.21 1.30 -20.60
CA MET A 194 -13.38 0.12 -21.44
C MET A 194 -12.53 0.26 -22.69
N TRP A 195 -11.22 0.05 -22.56
CA TRP A 195 -10.22 0.31 -23.61
C TRP A 195 -10.59 -0.33 -24.96
N CYS A 196 -11.15 -1.54 -24.92
CA CYS A 196 -11.61 -2.28 -26.11
C CYS A 196 -12.60 -1.47 -26.96
N ASN A 197 -13.39 -0.59 -26.35
CA ASN A 197 -14.34 0.25 -27.07
C ASN A 197 -13.68 1.38 -27.88
N GLY A 198 -12.35 1.49 -27.88
CA GLY A 198 -11.64 2.23 -28.91
C GLY A 198 -11.87 1.65 -30.32
N CYS A 199 -12.20 0.36 -30.42
CA CYS A 199 -12.46 -0.34 -31.69
C CYS A 199 -13.78 -1.13 -31.68
N HIS A 200 -14.33 -1.43 -30.50
CA HIS A 200 -15.52 -2.26 -30.32
C HIS A 200 -16.67 -1.49 -29.68
N ASP A 201 -17.80 -2.17 -29.50
CA ASP A 201 -18.95 -1.69 -28.72
C ASP A 201 -19.39 -2.78 -27.74
N PHE A 202 -18.62 -2.91 -26.67
CA PHE A 202 -18.92 -3.80 -25.55
C PHE A 202 -19.57 -3.02 -24.40
N LYS A 203 -20.30 -3.74 -23.53
CA LYS A 203 -20.88 -3.15 -22.33
C LYS A 203 -19.77 -2.50 -21.49
N THR A 204 -19.86 -1.19 -21.29
CA THR A 204 -18.99 -0.46 -20.36
C THR A 204 -19.53 -0.62 -18.93
N PRO A 205 -18.69 -0.92 -17.94
CA PRO A 205 -19.10 -0.92 -16.53
C PRO A 205 -19.63 0.45 -16.08
N ASP A 206 -20.49 0.47 -15.07
CA ASP A 206 -20.97 1.72 -14.50
C ASP A 206 -19.81 2.52 -13.88
N GLY A 207 -19.80 3.83 -14.10
CA GLY A 207 -18.72 4.72 -13.63
C GLY A 207 -17.43 4.68 -14.47
N TRP A 208 -17.36 3.84 -15.50
CA TRP A 208 -16.23 3.76 -16.41
C TRP A 208 -16.42 4.62 -17.66
N GLU A 209 -15.32 5.10 -18.21
CA GLU A 209 -15.28 5.79 -19.49
C GLU A 209 -15.43 4.81 -20.67
N ASN A 210 -16.19 5.25 -21.67
CA ASN A 210 -16.28 4.58 -22.96
C ASN A 210 -15.55 5.43 -24.01
N PRO A 211 -14.35 5.02 -24.48
CA PRO A 211 -13.60 5.77 -25.49
C PRO A 211 -14.38 6.05 -26.79
N ALA A 212 -15.33 5.18 -27.19
CA ALA A 212 -16.18 5.43 -28.36
C ALA A 212 -17.12 6.63 -28.19
N ALA A 213 -17.48 6.99 -26.95
CA ALA A 213 -18.33 8.14 -26.67
C ALA A 213 -17.56 9.47 -26.78
N LEU A 214 -16.24 9.45 -26.57
CA LEU A 214 -15.37 10.63 -26.61
C LEU A 214 -14.97 11.06 -28.03
N ARG A 215 -15.29 10.26 -29.05
CA ARG A 215 -14.99 10.54 -30.47
C ARG A 215 -16.18 11.12 -31.25
N ARG A 216 -17.29 11.41 -30.57
CA ARG A 216 -18.49 12.01 -31.18
C ARG A 216 -18.53 13.52 -30.94
#